data_AF-A0A959ESA8-F1
#
_entry.id   AF-A0A959ESA8-F1
#
_cell.length_a   1.000
_cell.length_b   1.000
_cell.length_c   1.000
_cell.angle_alpha   90.00
_cell.angle_beta   90.00
_cell.angle_gamma   90.00
#
_symmetry.space_group_name_H-M   'P 1'
#
loop_
_entity.id
_entity.type
_entity.pdbx_description
1 polymer ?
#
loop_
_entity_poly.entity_id
_entity_poly.type
_entity_poly.pdbx_seq_one_letter_code
_entity_poly.pdbx_strand_id
1 'polypeptide(L)'
;MQIRSVLYFLLCLLLGQVAARGQSSSLDYYFPGIAFDARIPSPQAVLGFHIGEWHLSHDQQVFYLRQLAAASDRIFLEEYGRSHENRPLLLLTVTSPANHRRLEEIRRQHLALSDPENSADLPLDDMPVVVYQGYSIHGNEPSGGNAAVLMAYYLAAAQNAGVEALLDETVVLLDPCFNPDGFQRFAGWVNAYRGLHLNGDAQSR
;
A
#
# COMPACT_ATOMS: atom_id res chain seq x y z
N MET A 1 -38.60 14.42 42.10
CA MET A 1 -37.68 13.61 41.25
C MET A 1 -36.34 13.54 41.95
N GLN A 2 -35.93 12.33 42.37
CA GLN A 2 -34.83 12.14 43.31
C GLN A 2 -33.47 12.32 42.61
N ILE A 3 -32.54 13.02 43.27
CA ILE A 3 -31.14 13.24 42.84
C ILE A 3 -30.46 11.95 42.39
N ARG A 4 -30.85 10.81 42.97
CA ARG A 4 -30.40 9.46 42.57
C ARG A 4 -30.71 9.14 41.11
N SER A 5 -31.90 9.48 40.62
CA SER A 5 -32.32 9.23 39.23
C SER A 5 -31.51 10.05 38.22
N VAL A 6 -31.11 11.27 38.58
CA VAL A 6 -30.25 12.13 37.76
C VAL A 6 -28.81 11.59 37.74
N LEU A 7 -28.32 11.09 38.87
CA LEU A 7 -26.99 10.49 38.97
C LEU A 7 -26.88 9.19 38.15
N TYR A 8 -27.91 8.32 38.18
CA TYR A 8 -27.96 7.13 37.34
C TYR A 8 -28.05 7.47 35.85
N PHE A 9 -28.82 8.50 35.49
CA PHE A 9 -28.92 8.97 34.11
C PHE A 9 -27.58 9.52 33.59
N LEU A 10 -26.88 10.32 34.39
CA LEU A 10 -25.53 10.83 34.08
C LEU A 10 -24.49 9.70 33.99
N LEU A 11 -24.56 8.70 34.88
CA LEU A 11 -23.68 7.53 34.84
C LEU A 11 -23.91 6.68 33.58
N CYS A 12 -25.16 6.49 33.17
CA CYS A 12 -25.49 5.81 31.90
C CYS A 12 -25.02 6.60 30.67
N LEU A 13 -25.08 7.95 30.71
CA LEU A 13 -24.54 8.82 29.66
C LEU A 13 -23.00 8.74 29.58
N LEU A 14 -22.31 8.65 30.71
CA LEU A 14 -20.85 8.47 30.76
C LEU A 14 -20.41 7.08 30.30
N LEU A 15 -21.17 6.02 30.63
CA LEU A 15 -20.89 4.65 30.19
C LEU A 15 -21.22 4.41 28.71
N GLY A 16 -22.22 5.13 28.17
CA GLY A 16 -22.58 5.05 26.75
C GLY A 16 -21.55 5.64 25.77
N GLN A 17 -20.60 6.45 26.26
CA GLN A 17 -19.52 7.02 25.45
C GLN A 17 -18.34 6.04 25.23
N VAL A 18 -18.30 4.92 25.95
CA VAL A 18 -17.15 3.98 25.91
C VAL A 18 -17.28 2.93 24.79
N ALA A 19 -18.45 2.80 24.15
CA ALA A 19 -18.74 1.71 23.21
C ALA A 19 -18.70 2.08 21.71
N ALA A 20 -18.03 3.18 21.34
CA ALA A 20 -17.85 3.53 19.93
C ALA A 20 -16.39 3.91 19.61
N ARG A 21 -15.44 3.06 20.02
CA ARG A 21 -14.15 3.03 19.33
C ARG A 21 -14.35 2.30 18.01
N GLY A 22 -14.86 3.00 17.01
CA GLY A 22 -14.66 2.57 15.63
C GLY A 22 -13.16 2.36 15.43
N GLN A 23 -12.78 1.24 14.85
CA GLN A 23 -11.38 0.93 14.57
C GLN A 23 -10.84 2.03 13.64
N SER A 24 -10.02 2.92 14.18
CA SER A 24 -9.35 3.94 13.36
C SER A 24 -8.26 3.21 12.57
N SER A 25 -8.47 3.11 11.25
CA SER A 25 -7.51 2.56 10.28
C SER A 25 -6.33 3.52 10.04
N SER A 26 -5.81 4.11 11.12
CA SER A 26 -4.62 4.96 11.07
C SER A 26 -3.39 4.14 10.64
N LEU A 27 -2.35 4.81 10.15
CA LEU A 27 -1.11 4.12 9.74
C LEU A 27 -0.50 3.30 10.87
N ASP A 28 -0.67 3.71 12.13
CA ASP A 28 -0.17 2.99 13.32
C ASP A 28 -0.80 1.60 13.47
N TYR A 29 -2.06 1.42 13.02
CA TYR A 29 -2.69 0.10 12.99
C TYR A 29 -1.96 -0.88 12.07
N TYR A 30 -1.48 -0.39 10.91
CA TYR A 30 -0.77 -1.19 9.93
C TYR A 30 0.73 -1.31 10.22
N PHE A 31 1.33 -0.26 10.76
CA PHE A 31 2.77 -0.10 10.95
C PHE A 31 3.08 0.46 12.35
N PRO A 32 2.85 -0.34 13.41
CA PRO A 32 2.97 0.15 14.78
C PRO A 32 4.39 0.58 15.11
N GLY A 33 4.56 1.79 15.63
CA GLY A 33 5.85 2.32 16.06
C GLY A 33 6.79 2.74 14.93
N ILE A 34 6.30 2.84 13.69
CA ILE A 34 7.09 3.28 12.53
C ILE A 34 6.94 4.79 12.35
N ALA A 35 8.08 5.49 12.31
CA ALA A 35 8.14 6.89 11.89
C ALA A 35 8.18 6.99 10.36
N PHE A 36 7.45 7.95 9.81
CA PHE A 36 7.40 8.23 8.38
C PHE A 36 7.95 9.64 8.10
N ASP A 37 8.64 9.79 6.97
CA ASP A 37 9.06 11.10 6.47
C ASP A 37 7.84 11.97 6.16
N ALA A 38 7.63 13.02 6.94
CA ALA A 38 6.50 13.93 6.81
C ALA A 38 6.45 14.69 5.48
N ARG A 39 7.55 14.71 4.71
CA ARG A 39 7.59 15.30 3.36
C ARG A 39 6.92 14.41 2.32
N ILE A 40 6.79 13.12 2.60
CA ILE A 40 6.16 12.15 1.69
C ILE A 40 4.69 12.02 2.07
N PRO A 41 3.76 12.40 1.17
CA PRO A 41 2.35 12.50 1.52
C PRO A 41 1.76 11.11 1.78
N SER A 42 1.06 10.96 2.90
CA SER A 42 0.38 9.70 3.24
C SER A 42 -0.84 9.47 2.34
N PRO A 43 -1.34 8.21 2.23
CA PRO A 43 -2.56 7.92 1.48
C PRO A 43 -3.74 8.79 1.94
N GLN A 44 -3.90 8.95 3.26
CA GLN A 44 -4.97 9.77 3.82
C GLN A 44 -4.85 11.24 3.42
N ALA A 45 -3.64 11.81 3.42
CA ALA A 45 -3.41 13.21 3.07
C ALA A 45 -3.80 13.51 1.61
N VAL A 46 -3.68 12.52 0.72
CA VAL A 46 -3.99 12.66 -0.71
C VAL A 46 -5.43 12.27 -1.03
N LEU A 47 -5.92 11.17 -0.44
CA LEU A 47 -7.21 10.56 -0.77
C LEU A 47 -8.36 11.08 0.11
N GLY A 48 -8.05 11.67 1.26
CA GLY A 48 -9.03 12.21 2.21
C GLY A 48 -9.71 11.16 3.11
N PHE A 49 -9.29 9.90 3.04
CA PHE A 49 -9.81 8.80 3.86
C PHE A 49 -8.71 7.80 4.21
N HIS A 50 -8.92 7.02 5.26
CA HIS A 50 -7.98 5.96 5.63
C HIS A 50 -8.18 4.74 4.73
N ILE A 51 -7.09 4.09 4.31
CA ILE A 51 -7.18 2.81 3.60
C ILE A 51 -7.98 1.81 4.45
N GLY A 52 -8.92 1.11 3.82
CA GLY A 52 -9.88 0.24 4.49
C GLY A 52 -11.22 0.89 4.82
N GLU A 53 -11.35 2.22 4.81
CA GLU A 53 -12.66 2.90 4.93
C GLU A 53 -13.49 2.82 3.65
N TRP A 54 -12.79 2.77 2.51
CA TRP A 54 -13.33 2.63 1.17
C TRP A 54 -12.47 1.66 0.38
N HIS A 55 -13.09 0.95 -0.56
CA HIS A 55 -12.32 0.24 -1.57
C HIS A 55 -11.73 1.28 -2.52
N LEU A 56 -10.40 1.33 -2.64
CA LEU A 56 -9.77 2.17 -3.65
C LEU A 56 -10.33 1.84 -5.04
N SER A 57 -10.72 2.87 -5.79
CA SER A 57 -10.84 2.73 -7.22
C SER A 57 -9.45 2.71 -7.86
N HIS A 58 -9.32 2.13 -9.05
CA HIS A 58 -8.07 2.10 -9.77
C HIS A 58 -7.56 3.51 -10.10
N ASP A 59 -8.46 4.46 -10.41
CA ASP A 59 -8.07 5.85 -10.65
C ASP A 59 -7.48 6.53 -9.39
N GLN A 60 -8.04 6.28 -8.20
CA GLN A 60 -7.48 6.74 -6.93
C GLN A 60 -6.13 6.09 -6.64
N GLN A 61 -5.99 4.78 -6.90
CA GLN A 61 -4.75 4.05 -6.74
C GLN A 61 -3.64 4.64 -7.62
N VAL A 62 -3.90 4.81 -8.92
CA VAL A 62 -2.97 5.43 -9.88
C VAL A 62 -2.62 6.86 -9.48
N PHE A 63 -3.63 7.66 -9.10
CA PHE A 63 -3.43 9.04 -8.70
C PHE A 63 -2.47 9.13 -7.52
N TYR A 64 -2.71 8.35 -6.46
CA TYR A 64 -1.85 8.34 -5.29
C TYR A 64 -0.44 7.85 -5.60
N LEU A 65 -0.28 6.74 -6.33
CA LEU A 65 1.04 6.19 -6.63
C LEU A 65 1.90 7.13 -7.48
N ARG A 66 1.30 7.94 -8.35
CA ARG A 66 2.02 9.01 -9.07
C ARG A 66 2.49 10.12 -8.14
N GLN A 67 1.67 10.55 -7.17
CA GLN A 67 2.09 11.54 -6.16
C GLN A 67 3.21 10.98 -5.28
N LEU A 68 3.10 9.72 -4.87
CA LEU A 68 4.09 9.05 -4.05
C LEU A 68 5.44 8.96 -4.77
N ALA A 69 5.44 8.52 -6.04
CA ALA A 69 6.65 8.43 -6.85
C ALA A 69 7.31 9.81 -7.09
N ALA A 70 6.50 10.86 -7.25
CA ALA A 70 7.02 12.22 -7.41
C ALA A 70 7.67 12.77 -6.12
N ALA A 71 7.26 12.27 -4.96
CA ALA A 71 7.71 12.76 -3.65
C ALA A 71 8.88 11.95 -3.04
N SER A 72 9.19 10.76 -3.55
CA SER A 72 10.21 9.86 -2.99
C SER A 72 11.33 9.57 -3.99
N ASP A 73 12.58 9.72 -3.55
CA ASP A 73 13.78 9.33 -4.32
C ASP A 73 14.03 7.82 -4.33
N ARG A 74 13.21 7.06 -3.58
CA ARG A 74 13.25 5.59 -3.53
C ARG A 74 12.42 4.94 -4.65
N ILE A 75 11.58 5.70 -5.36
CA ILE A 75 10.63 5.15 -6.34
C ILE A 75 10.92 5.67 -7.75
N PHE A 76 11.08 4.74 -8.69
CA PHE A 76 10.88 4.98 -10.10
C PHE A 76 9.55 4.36 -10.54
N LEU A 77 8.68 5.13 -11.18
CA LEU A 77 7.35 4.69 -11.63
C LEU A 77 7.29 4.70 -13.16
N GLU A 78 6.89 3.59 -13.74
CA GLU A 78 6.62 3.47 -15.18
C GLU A 78 5.21 2.93 -15.46
N GLU A 79 4.67 3.31 -16.61
CA GLU A 79 3.47 2.69 -17.18
C GLU A 79 3.93 1.68 -18.23
N TYR A 80 3.80 0.39 -17.94
CA TYR A 80 4.32 -0.67 -18.81
C TYR A 80 3.30 -1.16 -19.85
N GLY A 81 2.03 -0.77 -19.70
CA GLY A 81 0.97 -1.18 -20.60
C GLY A 81 -0.37 -0.58 -20.25
N ARG A 82 -1.39 -1.01 -20.98
CA ARG A 82 -2.79 -0.64 -20.74
C ARG A 82 -3.70 -1.85 -20.82
N SER A 83 -4.76 -1.83 -20.01
CA SER A 83 -5.80 -2.85 -19.99
C SER A 83 -6.72 -2.77 -21.21
N HIS A 84 -7.66 -3.72 -21.30
CA HIS A 84 -8.68 -3.73 -22.35
C HIS A 84 -9.58 -2.48 -22.30
N GLU A 85 -9.97 -2.01 -21.11
CA GLU A 85 -10.69 -0.74 -20.95
C GLU A 85 -9.77 0.50 -20.95
N ASN A 86 -8.54 0.37 -21.46
CA ASN A 86 -7.56 1.46 -21.62
C ASN A 86 -7.12 2.11 -20.30
N ARG A 87 -7.06 1.35 -19.20
CA ARG A 87 -6.53 1.79 -17.91
C ARG A 87 -5.01 1.56 -17.85
N PRO A 88 -4.23 2.48 -17.27
CA PRO A 88 -2.78 2.32 -17.19
C PRO A 88 -2.42 1.16 -16.27
N LEU A 89 -1.45 0.36 -16.66
CA LEU A 89 -0.79 -0.63 -15.81
C LEU A 89 0.55 -0.08 -15.37
N LEU A 90 0.81 -0.08 -14.07
CA LEU A 90 1.94 0.60 -13.46
C LEU A 90 2.93 -0.38 -12.86
N LEU A 91 4.22 -0.07 -12.95
CA LEU A 91 5.27 -0.75 -12.21
C LEU A 91 6.06 0.27 -11.40
N LEU A 92 6.18 0.03 -10.09
CA LEU A 92 7.05 0.78 -9.20
C LEU A 92 8.33 -0.02 -9.00
N THR A 93 9.46 0.54 -9.38
CA THR A 93 10.77 0.06 -8.94
C THR A 93 11.15 0.80 -7.66
N VAL A 94 11.17 0.08 -6.54
CA VAL A 94 11.43 0.63 -5.20
C VAL A 94 12.73 0.06 -4.66
N THR A 95 13.70 0.93 -4.41
CA THR A 95 15.04 0.58 -3.89
C THR A 95 15.73 1.83 -3.34
N SER A 96 16.94 1.71 -2.80
CA SER A 96 17.67 2.88 -2.31
C SER A 96 18.11 3.82 -3.44
N PRO A 97 18.29 5.12 -3.17
CA PRO A 97 18.80 6.07 -4.17
C PRO A 97 20.17 5.68 -4.73
N ALA A 98 20.98 4.93 -3.98
CA ALA A 98 22.26 4.40 -4.45
C ALA A 98 22.05 3.31 -5.51
N ASN A 99 21.13 2.38 -5.28
CA ASN A 99 20.78 1.34 -6.25
C ASN A 99 20.15 1.92 -7.52
N HIS A 100 19.28 2.94 -7.41
CA HIS A 100 18.72 3.63 -8.59
C HIS A 100 19.80 4.19 -9.53
N ARG A 101 20.92 4.70 -9.01
CA ARG A 101 22.03 5.21 -9.83
C ARG A 101 22.74 4.12 -10.65
N ARG A 102 22.61 2.85 -10.26
CA ARG A 102 23.24 1.69 -10.90
C ARG A 102 22.22 0.63 -11.35
N LEU A 103 20.95 1.02 -11.57
CA LEU A 103 19.86 0.07 -11.81
C LEU A 103 20.08 -0.81 -13.04
N GLU A 104 20.63 -0.26 -14.13
CA GLU A 104 20.92 -1.03 -15.34
C GLU A 104 22.09 -2.00 -15.14
N GLU A 105 23.05 -1.69 -14.26
CA GLU A 105 24.09 -2.63 -13.86
C GLU A 105 23.50 -3.80 -13.08
N ILE A 106 22.68 -3.50 -12.06
CA ILE A 106 21.96 -4.51 -11.27
C ILE A 106 21.13 -5.42 -12.20
N ARG A 107 20.40 -4.83 -13.15
CA ARG A 107 19.59 -5.57 -14.12
C ARG A 107 20.45 -6.55 -14.95
N ARG A 108 21.59 -6.09 -15.49
CA ARG A 108 22.49 -6.97 -16.26
C ARG A 108 23.08 -8.08 -15.41
N GLN A 109 23.51 -7.79 -14.19
CA GLN A 109 24.02 -8.80 -13.26
C GLN A 109 22.94 -9.83 -12.91
N HIS A 110 21.70 -9.38 -12.63
CA HIS A 110 20.57 -10.26 -12.37
C HIS A 110 20.26 -11.18 -13.55
N LEU A 111 20.28 -10.66 -14.79
CA LEU A 111 20.07 -11.48 -15.99
C LEU A 111 21.20 -12.49 -16.21
N ALA A 112 22.45 -12.11 -15.92
CA ALA A 112 23.60 -13.01 -16.04
C ALA A 112 23.52 -14.22 -15.09
N LEU A 113 22.81 -14.12 -13.96
CA LEU A 113 22.54 -15.28 -13.10
C LEU A 113 21.74 -16.39 -13.79
N SER A 114 20.96 -16.05 -14.81
CA SER A 114 20.17 -17.02 -15.57
C SER A 114 20.99 -17.72 -16.66
N ASP A 115 22.25 -17.33 -16.85
CA ASP A 115 23.17 -17.91 -17.82
C ASP A 115 24.24 -18.76 -17.11
N PRO A 116 24.23 -20.09 -17.28
CA PRO A 116 25.20 -20.99 -16.66
C PRO A 116 26.66 -20.69 -17.04
N GLU A 117 26.91 -20.12 -18.22
CA GLU A 117 28.29 -19.81 -18.67
C GLU A 117 28.84 -18.55 -17.99
N ASN A 118 27.95 -17.63 -17.60
CA ASN A 118 28.32 -16.32 -17.06
C ASN A 118 28.10 -16.19 -15.55
N SER A 119 27.42 -17.15 -14.89
CA SER A 119 27.01 -17.03 -13.49
C SER A 119 28.06 -17.43 -12.45
N ALA A 120 29.10 -18.19 -12.83
CA ALA A 120 30.06 -18.78 -11.89
C ALA A 120 30.95 -17.76 -11.14
N ASP A 121 31.32 -16.66 -11.81
CA ASP A 121 32.26 -15.65 -11.29
C ASP A 121 31.59 -14.33 -10.89
N LEU A 122 30.25 -14.29 -10.81
CA LEU A 122 29.54 -13.07 -10.43
C LEU A 122 29.75 -12.72 -8.94
N PRO A 123 29.92 -11.43 -8.60
CA PRO A 123 30.10 -10.98 -7.22
C PRO A 123 28.77 -10.96 -6.46
N LEU A 124 28.29 -12.14 -6.06
CA LEU A 124 26.96 -12.33 -5.46
C LEU A 124 26.75 -11.49 -4.19
N ASP A 125 27.80 -11.26 -3.41
CA ASP A 125 27.72 -10.53 -2.13
C ASP A 125 27.32 -9.05 -2.30
N ASP A 126 27.59 -8.45 -3.48
CA ASP A 126 27.29 -7.04 -3.77
C ASP A 126 26.01 -6.85 -4.61
N MET A 127 25.33 -7.95 -4.93
CA MET A 127 24.14 -7.97 -5.78
C MET A 127 22.86 -7.90 -4.94
N PRO A 128 22.02 -6.88 -5.12
CA PRO A 128 20.74 -6.82 -4.43
C PRO A 128 19.78 -7.88 -4.98
N VAL A 129 18.93 -8.40 -4.09
CA VAL A 129 17.87 -9.34 -4.48
C VAL A 129 16.79 -8.59 -5.26
N VAL A 130 16.37 -9.13 -6.40
CA VAL A 130 15.24 -8.60 -7.16
C VAL A 130 13.97 -9.36 -6.78
N VAL A 131 12.97 -8.64 -6.24
CA VAL A 131 11.71 -9.22 -5.79
C VAL A 131 10.55 -8.62 -6.57
N TYR A 132 9.77 -9.46 -7.23
CA TYR A 132 8.56 -9.04 -7.93
C TYR A 132 7.31 -9.29 -7.07
N GLN A 133 6.52 -8.25 -6.84
CA GLN A 133 5.28 -8.28 -6.07
C GLN A 133 4.12 -7.78 -6.93
N GLY A 134 3.31 -8.71 -7.43
CA GLY A 134 2.11 -8.41 -8.22
C GLY A 134 0.83 -8.57 -7.42
N TYR A 135 -0.06 -7.57 -7.49
CA TYR A 135 -1.28 -7.51 -6.69
C TYR A 135 -2.55 -7.57 -7.55
N SER A 136 -3.63 -8.11 -6.96
CA SER A 136 -5.00 -8.07 -7.49
C SER A 136 -5.15 -8.45 -8.98
N ILE A 137 -4.78 -9.70 -9.31
CA ILE A 137 -5.09 -10.33 -10.61
C ILE A 137 -6.60 -10.60 -10.76
N HIS A 138 -7.26 -10.94 -9.66
CA HIS A 138 -8.70 -11.00 -9.58
C HIS A 138 -9.21 -9.65 -9.07
N GLY A 139 -9.95 -8.92 -9.90
CA GLY A 139 -10.43 -7.58 -9.55
C GLY A 139 -11.39 -7.53 -8.35
N ASN A 140 -12.04 -8.65 -8.02
CA ASN A 140 -12.92 -8.80 -6.87
C ASN A 140 -12.20 -9.34 -5.60
N GLU A 141 -10.87 -9.43 -5.62
CA GLU A 141 -10.02 -9.67 -4.45
C GLU A 141 -9.29 -8.37 -4.10
N PRO A 142 -10.00 -7.37 -3.53
CA PRO A 142 -9.52 -6.00 -3.47
C PRO A 142 -8.43 -5.77 -2.42
N SER A 143 -8.25 -6.70 -1.48
CA SER A 143 -7.31 -6.55 -0.37
C SER A 143 -5.89 -6.32 -0.87
N GLY A 144 -5.49 -7.00 -1.95
CA GLY A 144 -4.19 -6.85 -2.59
C GLY A 144 -3.92 -5.41 -3.05
N GLY A 145 -4.76 -4.86 -3.93
CA GLY A 145 -4.58 -3.50 -4.46
C GLY A 145 -4.67 -2.41 -3.40
N ASN A 146 -5.47 -2.61 -2.35
CA ASN A 146 -5.51 -1.68 -1.22
C ASN A 146 -4.23 -1.77 -0.36
N ALA A 147 -3.73 -2.98 -0.12
CA ALA A 147 -2.47 -3.19 0.60
C ALA A 147 -1.25 -2.70 -0.19
N ALA A 148 -1.26 -2.79 -1.52
CA ALA A 148 -0.17 -2.33 -2.38
C ALA A 148 0.15 -0.84 -2.17
N VAL A 149 -0.88 -0.01 -1.95
CA VAL A 149 -0.73 1.42 -1.65
C VAL A 149 -0.05 1.66 -0.30
N LEU A 150 -0.42 0.88 0.72
CA LEU A 150 0.21 0.94 2.04
C LEU A 150 1.66 0.45 1.98
N MET A 151 1.91 -0.64 1.26
CA MET A 151 3.26 -1.22 1.09
C MET A 151 4.18 -0.25 0.34
N ALA A 152 3.71 0.34 -0.75
CA ALA A 152 4.47 1.35 -1.50
C ALA A 152 4.80 2.56 -0.61
N TYR A 153 3.83 3.07 0.16
CA TYR A 153 4.07 4.17 1.10
C TYR A 153 5.09 3.81 2.18
N TYR A 154 4.99 2.59 2.73
CA TYR A 154 5.92 2.12 3.75
C TYR A 154 7.36 2.10 3.24
N LEU A 155 7.61 1.54 2.06
CA LEU A 155 8.96 1.52 1.47
C LEU A 155 9.44 2.94 1.13
N ALA A 156 8.55 3.80 0.62
CA ALA A 156 8.88 5.16 0.25
C ALA A 156 9.25 6.06 1.43
N ALA A 157 8.55 5.92 2.55
CA ALA A 157 8.51 6.94 3.60
C ALA A 157 8.98 6.45 4.98
N ALA A 158 9.04 5.15 5.25
CA ALA A 158 9.46 4.69 6.58
C ALA A 158 10.93 5.07 6.85
N GLN A 159 11.16 5.59 8.07
CA GLN A 159 12.45 6.00 8.60
C GLN A 159 12.88 5.05 9.71
N ASN A 160 13.38 3.88 9.34
CA ASN A 160 14.00 2.96 10.28
C ASN A 160 15.12 2.18 9.60
N ALA A 161 16.12 1.79 10.38
CA ALA A 161 17.33 1.11 9.89
C ALA A 161 17.02 -0.20 9.16
N GLY A 162 15.93 -0.90 9.52
CA GLY A 162 15.54 -2.15 8.87
C GLY A 162 15.05 -1.93 7.44
N VAL A 163 14.23 -0.90 7.19
CA VAL A 163 13.75 -0.56 5.84
C VAL A 163 14.88 0.01 4.99
N GLU A 164 15.78 0.80 5.57
CA GLU A 164 16.94 1.34 4.86
C GLU A 164 17.87 0.22 4.40
N ALA A 165 18.25 -0.69 5.31
CA ALA A 165 19.05 -1.87 4.96
C ALA A 165 18.34 -2.75 3.91
N LEU A 166 17.03 -2.99 4.08
CA LEU A 166 16.24 -3.74 3.11
C LEU A 166 16.32 -3.11 1.71
N LEU A 167 16.20 -1.80 1.59
CA LEU A 167 16.21 -1.12 0.28
C LEU A 167 17.62 -1.01 -0.32
N ASP A 168 18.67 -1.06 0.49
CA ASP A 168 20.05 -1.17 0.01
C ASP A 168 20.36 -2.56 -0.55
N GLU A 169 19.76 -3.61 0.01
CA GLU A 169 19.98 -5.00 -0.37
C GLU A 169 18.92 -5.55 -1.35
N THR A 170 17.88 -4.77 -1.69
CA THR A 170 16.79 -5.25 -2.55
C THR A 170 16.35 -4.22 -3.60
N VAL A 171 15.93 -4.75 -4.76
CA VAL A 171 15.14 -4.03 -5.76
C VAL A 171 13.75 -4.65 -5.78
N VAL A 172 12.76 -3.90 -5.31
CA VAL A 172 11.36 -4.32 -5.29
C VAL A 172 10.66 -3.82 -6.55
N LEU A 173 10.15 -4.74 -7.36
CA LEU A 173 9.28 -4.46 -8.50
C LEU A 173 7.82 -4.66 -8.05
N LEU A 174 7.10 -3.58 -7.82
CA LEU A 174 5.74 -3.59 -7.27
C LEU A 174 4.72 -3.22 -8.36
N ASP A 175 3.88 -4.17 -8.74
CA ASP A 175 2.75 -3.98 -9.63
C ASP A 175 1.45 -3.95 -8.81
N PRO A 176 0.84 -2.78 -8.61
CA PRO A 176 -0.22 -2.59 -7.63
C PRO A 176 -1.57 -3.19 -8.06
N CYS A 177 -1.75 -3.51 -9.36
CA CYS A 177 -3.02 -4.03 -9.87
C CYS A 177 -2.88 -4.62 -11.28
N PHE A 178 -2.85 -5.94 -11.37
CA PHE A 178 -2.85 -6.64 -12.65
C PHE A 178 -4.16 -6.55 -13.44
N ASN A 179 -5.29 -6.40 -12.73
CA ASN A 179 -6.62 -6.36 -13.35
C ASN A 179 -7.35 -5.07 -12.98
N PRO A 180 -6.93 -3.93 -13.56
CA PRO A 180 -7.49 -2.63 -13.21
C PRO A 180 -8.95 -2.48 -13.62
N ASP A 181 -9.40 -3.18 -14.66
CA ASP A 181 -10.78 -3.14 -15.15
C ASP A 181 -11.73 -3.82 -14.16
N GLY A 182 -11.36 -5.03 -13.72
CA GLY A 182 -12.10 -5.75 -12.69
C GLY A 182 -12.06 -5.04 -11.33
N PHE A 183 -10.89 -4.54 -10.95
CA PHE A 183 -10.68 -3.83 -9.68
C PHE A 183 -11.53 -2.56 -9.61
N GLN A 184 -11.54 -1.74 -10.67
CA GLN A 184 -12.41 -0.56 -10.75
C GLN A 184 -13.88 -0.94 -10.62
N ARG A 185 -14.33 -1.96 -11.37
CA ARG A 185 -15.74 -2.38 -11.39
C ARG A 185 -16.19 -2.86 -10.02
N PHE A 186 -15.36 -3.68 -9.36
CA PHE A 186 -15.63 -4.19 -8.03
C PHE A 186 -15.68 -3.05 -7.00
N ALA A 187 -14.69 -2.16 -6.98
CA ALA A 187 -14.66 -1.02 -6.07
C ALA A 187 -15.90 -0.14 -6.25
N GLY A 188 -16.27 0.16 -7.50
CA GLY A 188 -17.48 0.92 -7.82
C GLY A 188 -18.75 0.26 -7.29
N TRP A 189 -18.90 -1.06 -7.47
CA TRP A 189 -20.06 -1.80 -6.96
C TRP A 189 -20.08 -1.80 -5.43
N VAL A 190 -19.02 -2.24 -4.74
CA VAL A 190 -19.03 -2.35 -3.27
C VAL A 190 -19.22 -0.99 -2.61
N ASN A 191 -18.56 0.05 -3.13
CA ASN A 191 -18.71 1.39 -2.56
C ASN A 191 -20.11 1.97 -2.77
N ALA A 192 -20.84 1.56 -3.81
CA ALA A 192 -22.22 2.00 -4.06
C ALA A 192 -23.25 1.25 -3.20
N TYR A 193 -22.98 -0.01 -2.84
CA TYR A 193 -23.90 -0.87 -2.08
C TYR A 193 -23.52 -1.05 -0.60
N ARG A 194 -22.45 -0.42 -0.12
CA ARG A 194 -22.09 -0.46 1.30
C ARG A 194 -23.21 0.12 2.16
N GLY A 195 -23.42 -0.50 3.32
CA GLY A 195 -24.27 0.07 4.36
C GLY A 195 -23.63 1.30 5.01
N LEU A 196 -24.47 2.18 5.57
CA LEU A 196 -24.01 3.25 6.46
C LEU A 196 -23.40 2.69 7.75
N HIS A 197 -23.90 1.54 8.20
CA HIS A 197 -23.38 0.81 9.36
C HIS A 197 -22.66 -0.44 8.89
N LEU A 198 -21.45 -0.66 9.42
CA LEU A 198 -20.70 -1.88 9.18
C LEU A 198 -21.42 -3.06 9.82
N ASN A 199 -21.48 -4.18 9.11
CA ASN A 199 -21.98 -5.42 9.71
C ASN A 199 -20.90 -5.98 10.65
N GLY A 200 -21.22 -6.05 11.95
CA GLY A 200 -20.32 -6.61 12.96
C GLY A 200 -20.33 -8.14 13.03
N ASP A 201 -21.20 -8.80 12.26
CA ASP A 201 -21.23 -10.27 12.21
C ASP A 201 -20.08 -10.81 11.35
N ALA A 202 -19.14 -11.51 11.98
CA ALA A 202 -18.02 -12.16 11.31
C ALA A 202 -18.44 -13.29 10.36
N GLN A 203 -19.69 -13.76 10.42
CA GLN A 203 -20.26 -14.77 9.51
C GLN A 203 -21.06 -14.16 8.36
N SER A 204 -21.23 -12.83 8.33
CA SER A 204 -21.84 -12.13 7.21
C SER A 204 -20.90 -12.21 6.00
N ARG A 205 -21.24 -13.03 5.01
CA ARG A 205 -20.64 -13.03 3.67
C ARG A 205 -21.60 -12.44 2.65
#